data_AF-A0A1Z8A972-F1
#
_entry.id   AF-A0A1Z8A972-F1
#
_cell.length_a   1.000
_cell.length_b   1.000
_cell.length_c   1.000
_cell.angle_alpha   90.00
_cell.angle_beta   90.00
_cell.angle_gamma   90.00
#
_symmetry.space_group_name_H-M   'P 1'
#
loop_
_entity.id
_entity.type
_entity.pdbx_description
1 polymer ?
#
loop_
_entity_poly.entity_id
_entity_poly.type
_entity_poly.pdbx_seq_one_letter_code
_entity_poly.pdbx_strand_id
1 'polypeptide(L)'
;MVMSGVAYDVVPGDSISAHMTRRMPEVTDITLYFKALGNSLQSASKETSKTLMEAVGAGIKVRRDGVIKALPFKADSQWVGFGVYGKTKVAGLPCGDISTTFHTTGTTNITT
;
A
#
# COMPACT_ATOMS: atom_id res chain seq x y z
N MET A 1 26.62 2.15 7.46
CA MET A 1 25.54 1.66 6.58
C MET A 1 24.30 2.47 6.89
N VAL A 2 23.60 2.98 5.87
CA VAL A 2 22.39 3.83 6.01
C VAL A 2 21.24 3.16 5.27
N MET A 3 20.06 3.11 5.89
CA MET A 3 18.83 2.59 5.29
C MET A 3 17.80 3.72 5.30
N SER A 4 17.45 4.23 4.12
CA SER A 4 16.42 5.25 3.95
C SER A 4 15.03 4.62 3.94
N GLY A 5 14.05 5.28 4.55
CA GLY A 5 12.65 4.84 4.50
C GLY A 5 12.37 3.63 5.40
N VAL A 6 12.74 3.69 6.68
CA VAL A 6 12.52 2.59 7.65
C VAL A 6 11.09 2.60 8.24
N ALA A 7 10.11 3.03 7.44
CA ALA A 7 8.71 3.10 7.86
C ALA A 7 8.01 1.74 7.70
N TYR A 8 6.84 1.59 8.33
CA TYR A 8 6.09 0.33 8.36
C TYR A 8 5.60 -0.12 6.97
N ASP A 9 5.26 0.84 6.12
CA ASP A 9 4.91 0.56 4.73
C ASP A 9 6.12 0.02 3.96
N VAL A 10 7.27 0.69 4.06
CA VAL A 10 8.45 0.31 3.28
C VAL A 10 9.09 -1.00 3.76
N VAL A 11 9.46 -1.15 5.04
CA VAL A 11 10.28 -2.31 5.47
C VAL A 11 9.45 -3.59 5.61
N PRO A 12 8.37 -3.63 6.40
CA PRO A 12 7.43 -4.75 6.41
C PRO A 12 6.77 -5.04 5.06
N GLY A 13 6.32 -4.02 4.33
CA GLY A 13 5.64 -4.16 3.03
C GLY A 13 6.56 -4.72 1.94
N ASP A 14 7.80 -4.24 1.85
CA ASP A 14 8.77 -4.81 0.92
C ASP A 14 9.20 -6.22 1.32
N SER A 15 9.37 -6.47 2.63
CA SER A 15 9.78 -7.79 3.13
C SER A 15 8.74 -8.86 2.81
N ILE A 16 7.44 -8.55 2.96
CA ILE A 16 6.37 -9.49 2.61
C ILE A 16 6.27 -9.67 1.10
N SER A 17 6.41 -8.60 0.32
CA SER A 17 6.42 -8.64 -1.15
C SER A 17 7.58 -9.48 -1.68
N ALA A 18 8.79 -9.30 -1.15
CA ALA A 18 9.97 -10.10 -1.47
C ALA A 18 9.76 -11.57 -1.09
N HIS A 19 9.16 -11.83 0.07
CA HIS A 19 8.90 -13.18 0.55
C HIS A 19 7.90 -13.92 -0.35
N MET A 20 6.85 -13.24 -0.82
CA MET A 20 5.87 -13.79 -1.75
C MET A 20 6.47 -14.02 -3.13
N THR A 21 7.18 -13.04 -3.69
CA THR A 21 7.83 -13.15 -5.00
C THR A 21 8.85 -14.30 -5.04
N ARG A 22 9.61 -14.52 -3.96
CA ARG A 22 10.52 -15.68 -3.87
C ARG A 22 9.81 -17.03 -3.90
N ARG A 23 8.55 -17.09 -3.49
CA ARG A 23 7.72 -18.31 -3.48
C ARG A 23 6.87 -18.46 -4.74
N MET A 24 6.62 -17.37 -5.45
CA MET A 24 5.85 -17.30 -6.68
C MET A 24 6.59 -16.39 -7.68
N PRO A 25 7.65 -16.90 -8.34
CA PRO A 25 8.52 -16.10 -9.21
C PRO A 25 7.80 -15.52 -10.43
N GLU A 26 6.68 -16.12 -10.83
CA GLU A 26 5.85 -15.70 -11.96
C GLU A 26 4.84 -14.58 -11.63
N VAL A 27 4.89 -14.01 -10.42
CA VAL A 27 3.95 -12.95 -10.02
C VAL A 27 4.10 -11.72 -10.91
N THR A 28 3.01 -11.31 -11.55
CA THR A 28 2.94 -10.09 -12.38
C THR A 28 2.29 -8.92 -11.67
N ASP A 29 1.53 -9.21 -10.61
CA ASP A 29 0.67 -8.27 -9.91
C ASP A 29 0.77 -8.46 -8.39
N ILE A 30 1.12 -7.39 -7.69
CA ILE A 30 1.13 -7.34 -6.22
C ILE A 30 0.12 -6.30 -5.75
N THR A 31 -0.77 -6.71 -4.85
CA THR A 31 -1.67 -5.79 -4.16
C THR A 31 -1.44 -5.89 -2.66
N LEU A 32 -1.11 -4.76 -2.03
CA LEU A 32 -0.90 -4.65 -0.60
C LEU A 32 -2.14 -4.02 0.03
N TYR A 33 -2.63 -4.61 1.11
CA TYR A 33 -3.76 -4.09 1.86
C TYR A 33 -3.35 -3.80 3.30
N PHE A 34 -3.59 -2.57 3.74
CA PHE A 34 -3.30 -2.13 5.10
C PHE A 34 -4.58 -2.01 5.90
N LYS A 35 -4.61 -2.64 7.08
CA LYS A 35 -5.66 -2.46 8.08
C LYS A 35 -5.03 -1.97 9.37
N ALA A 36 -5.42 -0.77 9.78
CA ALA A 36 -5.10 -0.30 11.11
C ALA A 36 -5.86 -1.13 12.16
N LEU A 37 -5.14 -1.66 13.15
CA LEU A 37 -5.73 -2.43 14.24
C LEU A 37 -6.07 -1.48 15.40
N GLY A 38 -7.36 -1.35 15.70
CA GLY A 38 -7.88 -0.46 16.75
C GLY A 38 -8.76 0.67 16.20
N ASN A 39 -9.24 1.54 17.08
CA ASN A 39 -9.98 2.75 16.74
C ASN A 39 -9.03 3.87 16.28
N SER A 40 -8.23 3.58 15.25
CA SER A 40 -7.14 4.47 14.79
C SER A 40 -7.61 5.81 14.23
N LEU A 41 -8.88 6.00 13.87
CA LEU A 41 -9.41 7.34 13.54
C LEU A 41 -9.74 8.18 14.78
N GLN A 42 -9.98 7.53 15.93
CA GLN A 42 -10.14 8.21 17.23
C GLN A 42 -8.79 8.46 17.91
N SER A 43 -7.77 7.67 17.55
CA SER A 43 -6.39 7.79 18.04
C SER A 43 -5.43 8.48 17.06
N ALA A 44 -5.86 8.74 15.81
CA ALA A 44 -5.09 9.53 14.86
C ALA A 44 -5.06 10.96 15.37
N SER A 45 -3.87 11.55 15.46
CA SER A 45 -3.78 12.95 15.82
C SER A 45 -4.48 13.81 14.77
N LYS A 46 -4.81 15.04 15.14
CA LYS A 46 -5.42 16.01 14.22
C LYS A 46 -4.54 16.20 12.98
N GLU A 47 -3.23 16.14 13.17
CA GLU A 47 -2.20 16.22 12.15
C GLU A 47 -2.25 15.00 11.23
N THR A 48 -2.27 13.77 11.77
CA THR A 48 -2.40 12.54 10.96
C THR A 48 -3.67 12.56 10.11
N SER A 49 -4.78 13.00 10.70
CA SER A 49 -6.06 13.10 9.99
C SER A 49 -6.02 14.13 8.86
N LYS A 50 -5.36 15.28 9.09
CA LYS A 50 -5.17 16.32 8.07
C LYS A 50 -4.30 15.82 6.92
N THR A 51 -3.16 15.19 7.22
CA THR A 51 -2.27 14.62 6.19
C THR A 51 -2.98 13.54 5.38
N LEU A 52 -3.79 12.70 6.02
CA LEU A 52 -4.61 11.72 5.32
C LEU A 52 -5.61 12.40 4.38
N MET A 53 -6.30 13.45 4.82
CA MET A 53 -7.23 14.21 3.98
C MET A 53 -6.54 14.90 2.78
N GLU A 54 -5.36 15.48 2.99
CA GLU A 54 -4.55 16.07 1.91
C GLU A 54 -4.12 14.99 0.91
N ALA A 55 -3.68 13.82 1.39
CA ALA A 55 -3.31 12.68 0.56
C ALA A 55 -4.50 12.14 -0.25
N VAL A 56 -5.69 12.10 0.35
CA VAL A 56 -6.95 11.76 -0.33
C VAL A 56 -7.25 12.73 -1.48
N GLY A 57 -7.07 14.03 -1.25
CA GLY A 57 -7.28 15.06 -2.28
C GLY A 57 -6.32 14.95 -3.47
N ALA A 58 -5.12 14.41 -3.26
CA ALA A 58 -4.12 14.19 -4.29
C ALA A 58 -4.40 12.95 -5.17
N GLY A 59 -5.43 12.17 -4.85
CA GLY A 59 -5.72 10.90 -5.52
C GLY A 59 -4.83 9.76 -5.05
N ILE A 60 -4.88 8.65 -5.77
CA ILE A 60 -4.01 7.49 -5.50
C ILE A 60 -2.99 7.35 -6.62
N LYS A 61 -1.88 6.69 -6.33
CA LYS A 61 -0.93 6.25 -7.35
C LYS A 61 -0.99 4.73 -7.42
N VAL A 62 -0.73 4.20 -8.59
CA VAL A 62 -0.53 2.76 -8.80
C VAL A 62 0.62 2.58 -9.77
N ARG A 63 1.31 1.44 -9.72
CA ARG A 63 2.24 1.06 -10.79
C ARG A 63 1.52 0.09 -11.70
N ARG A 64 1.57 0.37 -13.01
CA ARG A 64 1.03 -0.48 -14.06
C ARG A 64 2.01 -0.50 -15.21
N ASP A 65 2.36 -1.70 -15.67
CA ASP A 65 3.31 -1.90 -16.76
C ASP A 65 4.66 -1.21 -16.49
N GLY A 66 5.09 -1.19 -15.23
CA GLY A 66 6.33 -0.56 -14.78
C GLY A 66 6.27 0.96 -14.56
N VAL A 67 5.16 1.61 -14.93
CA VAL A 67 4.99 3.08 -14.85
C VAL A 67 4.05 3.46 -13.72
N ILE A 68 4.39 4.52 -12.97
CA ILE A 68 3.51 5.08 -11.94
C ILE A 68 2.43 5.94 -12.61
N LYS A 69 1.17 5.59 -12.40
CA LYS A 69 -0.01 6.30 -12.90
C LYS A 69 -0.80 6.88 -11.72
N ALA A 70 -1.29 8.10 -11.86
CA ALA A 70 -2.22 8.70 -10.90
C ALA A 70 -3.65 8.31 -11.26
N LEU A 71 -4.46 8.00 -10.26
CA LEU A 71 -5.89 7.68 -10.41
C LEU A 71 -6.72 8.53 -9.44
N PRO A 72 -7.99 8.81 -9.78
CA PRO A 72 -8.91 9.46 -8.85
C PRO A 72 -9.06 8.68 -7.55
N PHE A 73 -9.21 9.39 -6.44
CA PHE A 73 -9.51 8.78 -5.16
C PHE A 73 -10.81 7.96 -5.22
N LYS A 74 -10.80 6.73 -4.66
CA LYS A 74 -11.85 5.68 -4.75
C LYS A 74 -11.99 4.93 -6.07
N ALA A 75 -11.16 5.19 -7.09
CA ALA A 75 -11.16 4.36 -8.30
C ALA A 75 -10.88 2.87 -8.00
N ASP A 76 -10.12 2.61 -6.93
CA ASP A 76 -9.85 1.27 -6.41
C ASP A 76 -10.45 1.14 -5.01
N SER A 77 -11.72 0.73 -4.93
CA SER A 77 -12.37 0.43 -3.65
C SER A 77 -13.08 -0.91 -3.71
N GLN A 78 -12.83 -1.73 -2.70
CA GLN A 78 -13.27 -3.12 -2.69
C GLN A 78 -13.42 -3.63 -1.26
N TRP A 79 -14.05 -4.80 -1.11
CA TRP A 79 -14.16 -5.46 0.18
C TRP A 79 -13.13 -6.57 0.29
N VAL A 80 -12.27 -6.50 1.30
CA VAL A 80 -11.18 -7.45 1.52
C VAL A 80 -11.38 -8.14 2.87
N GLY A 81 -11.09 -9.45 2.93
CA GLY A 81 -11.10 -10.22 4.16
C GLY A 81 -9.76 -10.12 4.88
N PHE A 82 -9.76 -9.66 6.13
CA PHE A 82 -8.57 -9.60 6.98
C PHE A 82 -8.54 -10.75 8.00
N GLY A 83 -8.86 -11.97 7.55
CA GLY A 83 -8.90 -13.16 8.40
C GLY A 83 -9.76 -12.97 9.65
N VAL A 84 -9.17 -13.16 10.83
CA VAL A 84 -9.82 -13.02 12.14
C VAL A 84 -10.43 -11.63 12.37
N TYR A 85 -9.98 -10.60 11.66
CA TYR A 85 -10.50 -9.25 11.77
C TYR A 85 -11.71 -8.95 10.86
N GLY A 86 -12.21 -9.96 10.16
CA GLY A 86 -13.39 -9.87 9.31
C GLY A 86 -13.20 -9.09 8.01
N LYS A 87 -14.30 -8.94 7.27
CA LYS A 87 -14.35 -8.25 5.98
C LYS A 87 -14.40 -6.73 6.19
N THR A 88 -13.58 -5.97 5.47
CA THR A 88 -13.48 -4.51 5.61
C THR A 88 -13.45 -3.86 4.23
N LYS A 89 -14.13 -2.72 4.10
CA LYS A 89 -14.07 -1.93 2.87
C LYS A 89 -12.76 -1.15 2.85
N VAL A 90 -11.96 -1.36 1.82
CA VAL A 90 -10.69 -0.69 1.59
C VAL A 90 -10.80 0.23 0.38
N ALA A 91 -9.92 1.23 0.33
CA ALA A 91 -9.74 2.12 -0.82
C ALA A 91 -8.24 2.32 -1.04
N GLY A 92 -7.85 2.69 -2.26
CA GLY A 92 -6.44 2.90 -2.59
C GLY A 92 -5.74 3.86 -1.63
N LEU A 93 -4.54 3.48 -1.22
CA LEU A 93 -3.68 4.18 -0.29
C LEU A 93 -2.52 4.81 -1.08
N PRO A 94 -2.35 6.14 -1.07
CA PRO A 94 -1.18 6.77 -1.68
C PRO A 94 0.07 6.49 -0.81
N CYS A 95 0.82 5.46 -1.17
CA CYS A 95 1.94 4.94 -0.38
C CYS A 95 3.23 4.80 -1.21
N GLY A 96 4.39 4.85 -0.55
CA GLY A 96 5.72 4.70 -1.18
C GLY A 96 6.00 3.29 -1.72
N ASP A 97 5.27 2.28 -1.24
CA ASP A 97 5.47 0.86 -1.58
C ASP A 97 5.33 0.59 -3.07
N ILE A 98 4.52 1.38 -3.77
CA ILE A 98 4.39 1.34 -5.23
C ILE A 98 5.76 1.46 -5.92
N SER A 99 6.69 2.21 -5.33
CA SER A 99 8.05 2.37 -5.82
C SER A 99 9.01 1.34 -5.24
N THR A 100 9.01 1.13 -3.93
CA THR A 100 10.02 0.29 -3.27
C THR A 100 9.81 -1.19 -3.58
N THR A 101 8.55 -1.65 -3.64
CA THR A 101 8.22 -3.02 -4.04
C THR A 101 8.65 -3.34 -5.47
N PHE A 102 8.64 -2.37 -6.39
CA PHE A 102 9.18 -2.57 -7.75
C PHE A 102 10.68 -2.83 -7.71
N HIS A 103 11.44 -2.05 -6.95
CA HIS A 103 12.90 -2.24 -6.82
C HIS A 103 13.26 -3.52 -6.06
N THR A 104 12.40 -3.95 -5.13
CA THR A 104 12.61 -5.16 -4.32
C THR A 104 12.23 -6.45 -5.06
N THR A 105 11.17 -6.44 -5.88
CA THR A 105 10.59 -7.66 -6.47
C THR A 105 10.70 -7.73 -7.99
N GLY A 106 10.87 -6.60 -8.69
CA GLY A 106 10.78 -6.52 -10.15
C GLY A 106 9.35 -6.53 -10.72
N THR A 107 8.33 -6.63 -9.88
CA THR A 107 6.92 -6.72 -10.30
C THR A 107 6.45 -5.42 -10.95
N THR A 108 5.87 -5.50 -12.15
CA THR A 108 5.49 -4.33 -12.94
C THR A 108 4.13 -3.73 -12.60
N ASN A 109 3.25 -4.49 -11.92
CA ASN A 109 1.93 -4.03 -11.49
C ASN A 109 1.82 -4.06 -9.96
N ILE A 110 1.64 -2.88 -9.35
CA ILE A 110 1.59 -2.73 -7.89
C ILE A 110 0.45 -1.79 -7.50
N THR A 111 -0.36 -2.21 -6.52
CA THR A 111 -1.44 -1.44 -5.91
C THR A 111 -1.35 -1.49 -4.39
N THR A 112 -1.67 -0.39 -3.74
CA THR A 112 -1.74 -0.24 -2.28
C THR A 112 -3.04 0.43 -1.88
#